data_AF-A0A7Y2UBS1-F1
#
_entry.id   AF-A0A7Y2UBS1-F1
#
_cell.length_a   1.000
_cell.length_b   1.000
_cell.length_c   1.000
_cell.angle_alpha   90.00
_cell.angle_beta   90.00
_cell.angle_gamma   90.00
#
_symmetry.space_group_name_H-M   'P 1'
#
loop_
_entity.id
_entity.type
_entity.pdbx_description
1 polymer ?
#
loop_
_entity_poly.entity_id
_entity_poly.type
_entity_poly.pdbx_seq_one_letter_code
_entity_poly.pdbx_strand_id
1 'polypeptide(L)'
;MKPGLRSHGGHAIRFVPSEQLDDDGYEHRIYTTGQVSTRKDNWHDLFNALVWMRFPGLKVAMNALHYQAIPDQTDGRRGPLRDALTLFDECGVIVLSDSAELLNRLAQRRWHDAFLGGNFSTSVQIFICGHAMLEKYLSPYKSMTAKALLLHVDPALLEGPRHEILRHIDQAISARMLRGELITTPPSLAPLPLAGVPGWWPRDAQQESGFYTDQQVFRPAPRTLVPALVNDL
;
A
#
# COMPACT_ATOMS: atom_id res chain seq x y z
N MET A 1 -2.37 17.59 -9.89
CA MET A 1 -2.67 17.57 -8.44
C MET A 1 -3.93 18.39 -8.20
N LYS A 2 -4.84 17.99 -7.30
CA LYS A 2 -6.04 18.78 -6.99
C LYS A 2 -5.61 20.18 -6.52
N PRO A 3 -6.18 21.29 -7.05
CA PRO A 3 -5.94 22.61 -6.51
C PRO A 3 -6.27 22.62 -5.01
N GLY A 4 -5.34 23.08 -4.17
CA GLY A 4 -5.57 23.22 -2.74
C GLY A 4 -5.28 21.99 -1.86
N LEU A 5 -4.58 20.95 -2.35
CA LEU A 5 -4.07 19.90 -1.46
C LEU A 5 -3.09 20.52 -0.43
N ARG A 6 -3.33 20.25 0.85
CA ARG A 6 -2.52 20.75 1.96
C ARG A 6 -2.07 19.62 2.86
N SER A 7 -0.88 19.76 3.46
CA SER A 7 -0.48 18.94 4.61
C SER A 7 -1.43 19.18 5.79
N HIS A 8 -1.42 18.28 6.79
CA HIS A 8 -2.13 18.52 8.05
C HIS A 8 -1.57 19.72 8.83
N GLY A 9 -0.33 20.12 8.57
CA GLY A 9 0.24 21.39 9.05
C GLY A 9 -0.27 22.63 8.31
N GLY A 10 -1.17 22.50 7.34
CA GLY A 10 -1.80 23.61 6.63
C GLY A 10 -1.07 24.11 5.38
N HIS A 11 0.06 23.50 5.00
CA HIS A 11 0.90 23.97 3.90
C HIS A 11 0.51 23.34 2.56
N ALA A 12 0.50 24.13 1.49
CA ALA A 12 0.18 23.62 0.15
C ALA A 12 1.25 22.62 -0.32
N ILE A 13 0.81 21.44 -0.75
CA ILE A 13 1.71 20.39 -1.24
C ILE A 13 2.28 20.80 -2.60
N ARG A 14 3.62 20.79 -2.72
CA ARG A 14 4.35 21.08 -3.95
C ARG A 14 5.59 20.20 -4.07
N PHE A 15 5.90 19.77 -5.29
CA PHE A 15 7.16 19.08 -5.59
C PHE A 15 8.25 20.10 -5.83
N VAL A 16 9.41 19.89 -5.20
CA VAL A 16 10.56 20.79 -5.28
C VAL A 16 11.82 19.96 -5.58
N PRO A 17 12.73 20.44 -6.44
CA PRO A 17 14.02 19.80 -6.66
C PRO A 17 14.79 19.62 -5.34
N SER A 18 15.33 18.42 -5.09
CA SER A 18 16.01 18.09 -3.84
C SER A 18 17.21 19.00 -3.54
N GLU A 19 17.88 19.50 -4.57
CA GLU A 19 19.02 20.44 -4.47
C GLU A 19 18.64 21.82 -3.89
N GLN A 20 17.35 22.14 -3.82
CA GLN A 20 16.83 23.40 -3.29
C GLN A 20 16.26 23.26 -1.87
N LEU A 21 16.43 22.10 -1.23
CA LEU A 21 15.83 21.79 0.06
C LEU A 21 16.90 21.53 1.11
N ASP A 22 16.69 22.07 2.30
CA ASP A 22 17.49 21.77 3.49
C ASP A 22 17.14 20.38 4.06
N ASP A 23 18.10 19.76 4.78
CA ASP A 23 17.99 18.39 5.30
C ASP A 23 17.25 18.28 6.64
N ASP A 24 16.07 18.88 6.74
CA ASP A 24 15.23 18.85 7.95
C ASP A 24 14.48 17.51 8.16
N GLY A 25 14.90 16.44 7.46
CA GLY A 25 14.18 15.17 7.43
C GLY A 25 12.92 15.22 6.55
N TYR A 26 12.71 14.16 5.75
CA TYR A 26 11.69 14.13 4.70
C TYR A 26 10.26 14.34 5.20
N GLU A 27 9.84 13.60 6.24
CA GLU A 27 8.47 13.69 6.77
C GLU A 27 8.19 15.03 7.49
N HIS A 28 9.18 15.53 8.22
CA HIS A 28 9.07 16.82 8.91
C HIS A 28 8.85 17.96 7.92
N ARG A 29 9.67 18.03 6.87
CA ARG A 29 9.55 19.06 5.83
C ARG A 29 8.21 19.04 5.10
N ILE A 30 7.70 17.87 4.70
CA ILE A 30 6.39 17.81 4.04
C ILE A 30 5.29 18.32 4.97
N TYR A 31 5.35 17.98 6.26
CA TYR A 31 4.35 18.42 7.23
C TYR A 31 4.39 19.95 7.42
N THR A 32 5.58 20.51 7.66
CA THR A 32 5.79 21.91 8.06
C THR A 32 5.93 22.90 6.91
N THR A 33 6.21 22.45 5.68
CA THR A 33 6.37 23.36 4.51
C THR A 33 5.57 22.94 3.28
N GLY A 34 5.06 21.70 3.25
CA GLY A 34 4.38 21.12 2.08
C GLY A 34 5.31 20.71 0.95
N GLN A 35 6.63 20.75 1.14
CA GLN A 35 7.61 20.48 0.08
C GLN A 35 7.96 18.99 0.00
N VAL A 36 7.55 18.36 -1.09
CA VAL A 36 7.92 16.98 -1.43
C VAL A 36 9.17 17.01 -2.30
N SER A 37 10.23 16.36 -1.82
CA SER A 37 11.53 16.31 -2.49
C SER A 37 11.46 15.46 -3.78
N THR A 38 12.09 15.94 -4.85
CA THR A 38 12.19 15.22 -6.14
C THR A 38 13.58 15.39 -6.74
N ARG A 39 14.21 14.27 -7.11
CA ARG A 39 15.49 14.23 -7.81
C ARG A 39 15.28 14.09 -9.30
N LYS A 40 16.17 14.71 -10.08
CA LYS A 40 16.20 14.54 -11.53
C LYS A 40 16.53 13.09 -11.88
N ASP A 41 15.90 12.59 -12.95
CA ASP A 41 16.17 11.25 -13.53
C ASP A 41 16.05 10.11 -12.51
N ASN A 42 15.06 10.21 -11.62
CA ASN A 42 14.86 9.26 -10.53
C ASN A 42 13.47 8.59 -10.62
N TRP A 43 13.46 7.29 -10.93
CA TRP A 43 12.22 6.50 -11.05
C TRP A 43 11.42 6.45 -9.75
N HIS A 44 12.11 6.27 -8.63
CA HIS A 44 11.51 6.23 -7.31
C HIS A 44 10.71 7.49 -7.00
N ASP A 45 11.29 8.67 -7.24
CA ASP A 45 10.65 9.97 -7.00
C ASP A 45 9.50 10.23 -8.00
N LEU A 46 9.63 9.77 -9.25
CA LEU A 46 8.54 9.82 -10.22
C LEU A 46 7.34 8.98 -9.75
N PHE A 47 7.57 7.72 -9.34
CA PHE A 47 6.49 6.86 -8.85
C PHE A 47 5.88 7.39 -7.56
N ASN A 48 6.69 7.94 -6.65
CA ASN A 48 6.21 8.64 -5.45
C ASN A 48 5.29 9.80 -5.84
N ALA A 49 5.68 10.62 -6.83
CA ALA A 49 4.86 11.73 -7.31
C ALA A 49 3.54 11.26 -7.95
N LEU A 50 3.56 10.18 -8.73
CA LEU A 50 2.35 9.56 -9.28
C LEU A 50 1.41 9.05 -8.19
N VAL A 51 1.95 8.42 -7.14
CA VAL A 51 1.19 7.96 -5.97
C VAL A 51 0.58 9.15 -5.22
N TRP A 52 1.33 10.24 -4.99
CA TRP A 52 0.80 11.49 -4.43
C TRP A 52 -0.38 12.06 -5.22
N MET A 53 -0.35 11.95 -6.55
CA MET A 53 -1.47 12.39 -7.39
C MET A 53 -2.67 11.44 -7.35
N ARG A 54 -2.42 10.13 -7.18
CA ARG A 54 -3.45 9.10 -7.16
C ARG A 54 -4.14 8.97 -5.79
N PHE A 55 -3.38 9.09 -4.71
CA PHE A 55 -3.81 8.93 -3.31
C PHE A 55 -3.38 10.11 -2.45
N PRO A 56 -3.85 11.33 -2.75
CA PRO A 56 -3.43 12.53 -2.04
C PRO A 56 -3.84 12.51 -0.56
N GLY A 57 -5.04 12.05 -0.22
CA GLY A 57 -5.52 11.96 1.16
C GLY A 57 -4.68 10.97 1.97
N LEU A 58 -4.38 9.81 1.37
CA LEU A 58 -3.55 8.78 1.98
C LEU A 58 -2.13 9.30 2.27
N LYS A 59 -1.46 9.95 1.31
CA LYS A 59 -0.11 10.47 1.49
C LYS A 59 -0.05 11.58 2.54
N VAL A 60 -1.05 12.46 2.58
CA VAL A 60 -1.18 13.49 3.63
C VAL A 60 -1.39 12.86 5.00
N ALA A 61 -2.23 11.83 5.12
CA ALA A 61 -2.46 11.12 6.38
C ALA A 61 -1.21 10.37 6.86
N MET A 62 -0.51 9.65 5.96
CA MET A 62 0.74 8.97 6.30
C MET A 62 1.80 9.95 6.77
N ASN A 63 1.96 11.09 6.09
CA ASN A 63 2.90 12.13 6.52
C ASN A 63 2.56 12.69 7.91
N ALA A 64 1.28 12.96 8.18
CA ALA A 64 0.84 13.45 9.49
C ALA A 64 1.13 12.46 10.61
N LEU A 65 0.82 11.17 10.39
CA LEU A 65 1.09 10.11 11.37
C LEU A 65 2.59 9.88 11.55
N HIS A 66 3.38 9.95 10.47
CA HIS A 66 4.84 9.90 10.57
C HIS A 66 5.39 11.03 11.43
N TYR A 67 4.93 12.27 11.20
CA TYR A 67 5.33 13.45 11.95
C TYR A 67 4.98 13.33 13.44
N GLN A 68 3.74 12.95 13.74
CA GLN A 68 3.24 12.81 15.11
C GLN A 68 3.98 11.71 15.90
N ALA A 69 4.49 10.69 15.22
CA ALA A 69 5.23 9.58 15.84
C ALA A 69 6.75 9.81 15.92
N ILE A 70 7.26 10.99 15.56
CA ILE A 70 8.69 11.34 15.74
C ILE A 70 9.08 11.45 17.23
N PRO A 71 8.30 12.11 18.12
CA PRO A 71 8.69 12.28 19.52
C PRO A 71 8.78 10.97 20.30
N ASP A 72 8.00 9.95 19.94
CA ASP A 72 7.94 8.65 20.62
C ASP A 72 9.12 7.72 20.29
N GLN A 73 10.16 8.21 19.60
CA GLN A 73 11.34 7.43 19.26
C GLN A 73 12.30 7.33 20.45
N THR A 74 12.41 6.14 21.02
CA THR A 74 13.52 5.76 21.90
C THR A 74 14.67 5.18 21.07
N ASP A 75 15.90 5.60 21.36
CA ASP A 75 17.16 5.05 20.82
C ASP A 75 17.33 5.07 19.29
N GLY A 76 16.76 6.07 18.60
CA GLY A 76 16.94 6.25 17.15
C GLY A 76 16.25 5.20 16.27
N ARG A 77 15.48 4.26 16.87
CA ARG A 77 14.69 3.27 16.13
C ARG A 77 13.30 3.83 15.82
N ARG A 78 12.75 3.47 14.67
CA ARG A 78 11.36 3.78 14.33
C ARG A 78 10.42 2.93 15.18
N GLY A 79 9.36 3.55 15.69
CA GLY A 79 8.27 2.83 16.34
C GLY A 79 7.46 1.99 15.34
N PRO A 80 6.63 1.05 15.83
CA PRO A 80 5.89 0.11 14.98
C PRO A 80 4.95 0.79 14.00
N LEU A 81 4.33 1.92 14.38
CA LEU A 81 3.49 2.71 13.47
C LEU A 81 4.30 3.22 12.27
N ARG A 82 5.46 3.83 12.51
CA ARG A 82 6.31 4.34 11.43
C ARG A 82 6.82 3.22 10.53
N ASP A 83 7.17 2.05 11.10
CA ASP A 83 7.55 0.90 10.29
C ASP A 83 6.39 0.40 9.42
N ALA A 84 5.16 0.38 9.94
CA ALA A 84 3.97 0.01 9.18
C ALA A 84 3.70 0.99 8.02
N LEU A 85 3.74 2.30 8.30
CA LEU A 85 3.53 3.35 7.32
C LEU A 85 4.61 3.35 6.24
N THR A 86 5.90 3.20 6.62
CA THR A 86 6.98 3.06 5.64
C THR A 86 6.77 1.81 4.77
N LEU A 87 6.42 0.66 5.35
CA LEU A 87 6.16 -0.55 4.57
C LEU A 87 5.01 -0.37 3.59
N PHE A 88 3.97 0.35 3.99
CA PHE A 88 2.83 0.64 3.14
C PHE A 88 3.15 1.65 2.05
N ASP A 89 3.93 2.69 2.35
CA ASP A 89 4.33 3.69 1.35
C ASP A 89 5.31 3.14 0.32
N GLU A 90 6.20 2.23 0.71
CA GLU A 90 7.19 1.62 -0.17
C GLU A 90 6.60 0.47 -0.99
N CYS A 91 5.87 -0.44 -0.33
CA CYS A 91 5.49 -1.74 -0.88
C CYS A 91 3.99 -2.06 -0.73
N GLY A 92 3.16 -1.07 -0.41
CA GLY A 92 1.74 -1.24 -0.13
C GLY A 92 0.87 -1.54 -1.34
N VAL A 93 -0.18 -2.32 -1.08
CA VAL A 93 -1.33 -2.47 -1.99
C VAL A 93 -2.61 -2.40 -1.17
N ILE A 94 -3.67 -1.87 -1.77
CA ILE A 94 -5.03 -1.91 -1.24
C ILE A 94 -5.77 -3.00 -2.00
N VAL A 95 -6.31 -3.98 -1.28
CA VAL A 95 -7.08 -5.09 -1.83
C VAL A 95 -8.52 -4.92 -1.39
N LEU A 96 -9.42 -4.72 -2.36
CA LEU A 96 -10.86 -4.63 -2.14
C LEU A 96 -11.49 -5.94 -2.60
N SER A 97 -12.46 -6.44 -1.84
CA SER A 97 -13.28 -7.58 -2.25
C SER A 97 -14.63 -7.61 -1.54
N ASP A 98 -15.65 -8.07 -2.23
CA ASP A 98 -16.97 -8.38 -1.66
C ASP A 98 -17.03 -9.75 -0.96
N SER A 99 -15.99 -10.56 -1.15
CA SER A 99 -15.82 -11.85 -0.47
C SER A 99 -14.89 -11.72 0.73
N ALA A 100 -15.45 -11.64 1.93
CA ALA A 100 -14.69 -11.72 3.18
C ALA A 100 -13.92 -13.05 3.30
N GLU A 101 -14.48 -14.15 2.77
CA GLU A 101 -13.80 -15.45 2.77
C GLU A 101 -12.50 -15.41 1.95
N LEU A 102 -12.53 -14.82 0.76
CA LEU A 102 -11.34 -14.68 -0.09
C LEU A 102 -10.27 -13.83 0.61
N LEU A 103 -10.66 -12.69 1.19
CA LEU A 103 -9.74 -11.84 1.94
C LEU A 103 -9.12 -12.59 3.13
N ASN A 104 -9.90 -13.40 3.84
CA ASN A 104 -9.39 -14.25 4.91
C ASN A 104 -8.39 -15.30 4.41
N ARG A 105 -8.62 -15.92 3.24
CA ARG A 105 -7.66 -16.85 2.62
C ARG A 105 -6.33 -16.15 2.31
N LEU A 106 -6.37 -14.90 1.81
CA LEU A 106 -5.18 -14.08 1.60
C LEU A 106 -4.45 -13.78 2.92
N ALA A 107 -5.19 -13.33 3.95
CA ALA A 107 -4.63 -13.05 5.27
C ALA A 107 -3.96 -14.28 5.90
N GLN A 108 -4.55 -15.46 5.71
CA GLN A 108 -4.07 -16.75 6.20
C GLN A 108 -2.99 -17.39 5.31
N ARG A 109 -2.57 -16.74 4.22
CA ARG A 109 -1.57 -17.24 3.27
C ARG A 109 -1.96 -18.55 2.59
N ARG A 110 -3.27 -18.79 2.42
CA ARG A 110 -3.81 -19.92 1.65
C ARG A 110 -3.76 -19.59 0.16
N TRP A 111 -2.55 -19.40 -0.38
CA TRP A 111 -2.32 -18.81 -1.71
C TRP A 111 -3.02 -19.57 -2.84
N HIS A 112 -2.91 -20.90 -2.83
CA HIS A 112 -3.56 -21.75 -3.82
C HIS A 112 -5.08 -21.54 -3.80
N ASP A 113 -5.70 -21.62 -2.62
CA ASP A 113 -7.15 -21.48 -2.46
C ASP A 113 -7.65 -20.06 -2.74
N ALA A 114 -6.80 -19.05 -2.57
CA ALA A 114 -7.12 -17.66 -2.85
C ALA A 114 -6.99 -17.35 -4.34
N PHE A 115 -5.84 -17.61 -4.96
CA PHE A 115 -5.54 -17.18 -6.34
C PHE A 115 -6.17 -18.07 -7.41
N LEU A 116 -6.30 -19.38 -7.15
CA LEU A 116 -6.91 -20.32 -8.10
C LEU A 116 -8.42 -20.49 -7.86
N GLY A 117 -8.98 -19.80 -6.86
CA GLY A 117 -10.42 -19.73 -6.67
C GLY A 117 -11.11 -19.08 -7.88
N GLY A 118 -12.23 -19.65 -8.31
CA GLY A 118 -12.95 -19.20 -9.52
C GLY A 118 -13.45 -17.76 -9.49
N ASN A 119 -13.50 -17.12 -8.32
CA ASN A 119 -14.00 -15.76 -8.15
C ASN A 119 -12.90 -14.70 -7.94
N PHE A 120 -11.60 -15.05 -7.89
CA PHE A 120 -10.57 -14.03 -7.59
C PHE A 120 -10.59 -12.89 -8.61
N SER A 121 -10.64 -13.21 -9.90
CA SER A 121 -10.56 -12.21 -10.97
C SER A 121 -11.82 -11.32 -11.05
N THR A 122 -12.94 -11.75 -10.47
CA THR A 122 -14.21 -11.02 -10.50
C THR A 122 -14.51 -10.29 -9.20
N SER A 123 -14.09 -10.84 -8.06
CA SER A 123 -14.37 -10.30 -6.73
C SER A 123 -13.26 -9.39 -6.20
N VAL A 124 -12.05 -9.43 -6.76
CA VAL A 124 -10.90 -8.71 -6.19
C VAL A 124 -10.45 -7.55 -7.08
N GLN A 125 -10.35 -6.36 -6.49
CA GLN A 125 -9.65 -5.22 -7.08
C GLN A 125 -8.41 -4.85 -6.27
N ILE A 126 -7.26 -4.73 -6.95
CA ILE A 126 -5.99 -4.35 -6.32
C ILE A 126 -5.55 -2.99 -6.82
N PHE A 127 -5.13 -2.14 -5.89
CA PHE A 127 -4.57 -0.83 -6.15
C PHE A 127 -3.18 -0.72 -5.52
N ILE A 128 -2.16 -0.48 -6.34
CA ILE A 128 -0.79 -0.26 -5.84
C ILE A 128 -0.68 1.17 -5.31
N CYS A 129 -0.35 1.29 -4.03
CA CYS A 129 -0.01 2.57 -3.38
C CYS A 129 1.45 2.64 -2.95
N GLY A 130 2.16 1.50 -2.94
CA GLY A 130 3.59 1.42 -2.69
C GLY A 130 4.41 1.90 -3.88
N HIS A 131 5.12 3.02 -3.77
CA HIS A 131 5.81 3.62 -4.92
C HIS A 131 7.06 2.84 -5.33
N ALA A 132 7.84 2.29 -4.39
CA ALA A 132 8.96 1.40 -4.73
C ALA A 132 8.49 0.05 -5.31
N MET A 133 7.25 -0.36 -5.06
CA MET A 133 6.68 -1.52 -5.75
C MET A 133 6.54 -1.27 -7.25
N LEU A 134 6.14 -0.05 -7.66
CA LEU A 134 6.05 0.33 -9.06
C LEU A 134 7.44 0.37 -9.72
N GLU A 135 8.45 0.83 -9.01
CA GLU A 135 9.83 0.81 -9.49
C GLU A 135 10.34 -0.61 -9.77
N LYS A 136 10.03 -1.57 -8.89
CA LYS A 136 10.38 -2.99 -9.10
C LYS A 136 9.75 -3.57 -10.37
N TYR A 137 8.63 -3.03 -10.85
CA TYR A 137 8.03 -3.46 -12.12
C TYR A 137 8.78 -2.99 -13.37
N LEU A 138 9.81 -2.15 -13.25
CA LEU A 138 10.74 -1.88 -14.35
C LEU A 138 11.60 -3.10 -14.71
N SER A 139 11.84 -3.99 -13.74
CA SER A 139 12.52 -5.28 -13.93
C SER A 139 11.93 -6.33 -12.99
N PRO A 140 10.70 -6.82 -13.29
CA PRO A 140 9.93 -7.62 -12.36
C PRO A 140 10.56 -9.00 -12.11
N TYR A 141 10.40 -9.51 -10.90
CA TYR A 141 10.86 -10.85 -10.51
C TYR A 141 9.78 -11.58 -9.70
N LYS A 142 9.77 -12.92 -9.79
CA LYS A 142 8.65 -13.75 -9.30
C LYS A 142 8.35 -13.58 -7.81
N SER A 143 9.37 -13.36 -6.98
CA SER A 143 9.24 -13.26 -5.52
C SER A 143 8.83 -11.87 -5.00
N MET A 144 8.47 -10.93 -5.87
CA MET A 144 7.90 -9.63 -5.48
C MET A 144 6.67 -9.82 -4.58
N THR A 145 6.77 -9.34 -3.34
CA THR A 145 5.72 -9.47 -2.32
C THR A 145 5.37 -8.09 -1.78
N ALA A 146 4.10 -7.71 -1.95
CA ALA A 146 3.55 -6.48 -1.44
C ALA A 146 3.04 -6.61 0.01
N LYS A 147 2.65 -5.46 0.58
CA LYS A 147 2.03 -5.32 1.90
C LYS A 147 0.59 -4.86 1.72
N ALA A 148 -0.33 -5.81 1.79
CA ALA A 148 -1.73 -5.63 1.48
C ALA A 148 -2.53 -5.16 2.69
N LEU A 149 -3.22 -4.03 2.53
CA LEU A 149 -4.37 -3.67 3.35
C LEU A 149 -5.61 -4.38 2.75
N LEU A 150 -6.22 -5.26 3.54
CA LEU A 150 -7.38 -6.06 3.11
C LEU A 150 -8.67 -5.39 3.55
N LEU A 151 -9.51 -5.01 2.58
CA LEU A 151 -10.76 -4.30 2.79
C LEU A 151 -11.94 -5.07 2.19
N HIS A 152 -12.88 -5.42 3.04
CA HIS A 152 -14.17 -5.96 2.63
C HIS A 152 -15.11 -4.78 2.30
N VAL A 153 -15.75 -4.83 1.14
CA VAL A 153 -16.55 -3.72 0.60
C VAL A 153 -17.87 -4.22 0.06
N ASP A 154 -18.87 -3.33 0.01
CA ASP A 154 -20.12 -3.59 -0.71
C ASP A 154 -19.83 -3.85 -2.21
N PRO A 155 -20.43 -4.91 -2.83
CA PRO A 155 -20.33 -5.15 -4.27
C PRO A 155 -20.61 -3.92 -5.13
N ALA A 156 -21.56 -3.05 -4.72
CA ALA A 156 -21.92 -1.83 -5.43
C ALA A 156 -20.75 -0.86 -5.57
N LEU A 157 -19.80 -0.85 -4.61
CA LEU A 157 -18.58 -0.07 -4.73
C LEU A 157 -17.70 -0.60 -5.87
N LEU A 158 -17.58 -1.93 -6.01
CA LEU A 158 -16.72 -2.56 -7.01
C LEU A 158 -17.24 -2.37 -8.44
N GLU A 159 -18.55 -2.21 -8.61
CA GLU A 159 -19.20 -1.92 -9.90
C GLU A 159 -19.05 -0.46 -10.33
N GLY A 160 -18.67 0.43 -9.42
CA GLY A 160 -18.54 1.86 -9.68
C GLY A 160 -17.39 2.21 -10.64
N PRO A 161 -17.39 3.42 -11.23
CA PRO A 161 -16.29 3.91 -12.03
C PRO A 161 -14.98 3.93 -11.22
N ARG A 162 -13.88 3.43 -11.81
CA ARG A 162 -12.57 3.29 -11.13
C ARG A 162 -12.09 4.56 -10.42
N HIS A 163 -12.38 5.74 -10.96
CA HIS A 163 -11.97 7.02 -10.39
C HIS A 163 -12.82 7.43 -9.16
N GLU A 164 -14.06 6.96 -9.05
CA GLU A 164 -14.91 7.14 -7.87
C GLU A 164 -14.49 6.19 -6.75
N ILE A 165 -14.21 4.92 -7.09
CA ILE A 165 -13.63 3.94 -6.15
C ILE A 165 -12.35 4.50 -5.55
N LEU A 166 -11.42 4.97 -6.40
CA LEU A 166 -10.17 5.58 -5.96
C LEU A 166 -10.36 6.74 -4.98
N ARG A 167 -11.30 7.64 -5.29
CA ARG A 167 -11.60 8.80 -4.45
C ARG A 167 -12.18 8.36 -3.10
N HIS A 168 -13.10 7.40 -3.13
CA HIS A 168 -13.74 6.85 -1.94
C HIS A 168 -12.72 6.17 -1.04
N ILE A 169 -11.89 5.26 -1.56
CA ILE A 169 -10.89 4.56 -0.76
C ILE A 169 -9.80 5.51 -0.23
N ASP A 170 -9.36 6.50 -1.02
CA ASP A 170 -8.40 7.50 -0.57
C ASP A 170 -8.93 8.26 0.66
N GLN A 171 -10.19 8.70 0.61
CA GLN A 171 -10.84 9.42 1.70
C GLN A 171 -11.12 8.54 2.93
N ALA A 172 -11.70 7.36 2.71
CA ALA A 172 -12.13 6.48 3.79
C ALA A 172 -10.93 5.89 4.54
N ILE A 173 -9.90 5.43 3.81
CA ILE A 173 -8.68 4.89 4.43
C ILE A 173 -7.93 6.00 5.17
N SER A 174 -7.73 7.17 4.55
CA SER A 174 -7.02 8.29 5.20
C SER A 174 -7.68 8.70 6.51
N ALA A 175 -9.02 8.81 6.53
CA ALA A 175 -9.77 9.19 7.73
C ALA A 175 -9.63 8.16 8.86
N ARG A 176 -9.68 6.86 8.54
CA ARG A 176 -9.53 5.77 9.50
C ARG A 176 -8.11 5.64 10.03
N MET A 177 -7.10 5.84 9.19
CA MET A 177 -5.70 5.89 9.62
C MET A 177 -5.47 7.02 10.64
N LEU A 178 -6.01 8.22 10.39
CA LEU A 178 -5.89 9.35 11.31
C LEU A 178 -6.60 9.13 12.66
N ARG A 179 -7.59 8.25 12.72
CA ARG A 179 -8.24 7.81 13.97
C ARG A 179 -7.53 6.65 14.66
N GLY A 180 -6.43 6.14 14.09
CA GLY A 180 -5.70 4.99 14.62
C GLY A 180 -6.42 3.65 14.42
N GLU A 181 -7.37 3.57 13.50
CA GLU A 181 -8.18 2.37 13.25
C GLU A 181 -7.56 1.44 12.20
N LEU A 182 -6.62 1.94 11.38
CA LEU A 182 -5.96 1.20 10.31
C LEU A 182 -4.44 1.43 10.32
N ILE A 183 -3.68 0.41 9.91
CA ILE A 183 -2.22 0.46 9.68
C ILE A 183 -1.48 1.02 10.91
N THR A 184 -1.69 0.38 12.07
CA THR A 184 -1.06 0.78 13.34
C THR A 184 0.27 0.08 13.59
N THR A 185 0.46 -1.11 13.00
CA THR A 185 1.67 -1.93 13.14
C THR A 185 1.92 -2.73 11.86
N PRO A 186 3.14 -3.25 11.62
CA PRO A 186 3.41 -4.04 10.41
C PRO A 186 2.49 -5.25 10.20
N PRO A 187 2.03 -5.98 11.25
CA PRO A 187 1.03 -7.04 11.12
C PRO A 187 -0.35 -6.60 10.62
N SER A 188 -0.67 -5.29 10.62
CA SER A 188 -1.89 -4.78 9.97
C SER A 188 -1.90 -5.02 8.45
N LEU A 189 -0.75 -5.36 7.85
CA LEU A 189 -0.59 -5.55 6.41
C LEU A 189 -0.24 -7.01 6.09
N ALA A 190 -1.08 -7.69 5.30
CA ALA A 190 -0.83 -9.04 4.85
C ALA A 190 0.28 -9.06 3.78
N PRO A 191 1.20 -10.05 3.77
CA PRO A 191 2.05 -10.24 2.59
C PRO A 191 1.17 -10.64 1.40
N LEU A 192 1.47 -10.14 0.20
CA LEU A 192 0.79 -10.54 -1.04
C LEU A 192 1.81 -10.80 -2.15
N PRO A 193 2.08 -12.07 -2.52
CA PRO A 193 2.94 -12.40 -3.66
C PRO A 193 2.28 -11.95 -4.96
N LEU A 194 2.84 -10.93 -5.62
CA LEU A 194 2.20 -10.30 -6.78
C LEU A 194 2.20 -11.20 -8.01
N ALA A 195 3.20 -12.08 -8.16
CA ALA A 195 3.22 -13.06 -9.23
C ALA A 195 2.07 -14.09 -9.12
N GLY A 196 1.45 -14.23 -7.95
CA GLY A 196 0.28 -15.10 -7.77
C GLY A 196 -1.03 -14.51 -8.29
N VAL A 197 -1.11 -13.19 -8.41
CA VAL A 197 -2.31 -12.50 -8.87
C VAL A 197 -2.58 -12.87 -10.34
N PRO A 198 -3.78 -13.40 -10.68
CA PRO A 198 -4.10 -13.79 -12.04
C PRO A 198 -3.85 -12.65 -13.04
N GLY A 199 -3.05 -12.93 -14.07
CA GLY A 199 -2.71 -11.97 -15.13
C GLY A 199 -1.63 -10.95 -14.80
N TRP A 200 -1.00 -11.02 -13.60
CA TRP A 200 0.11 -10.14 -13.20
C TRP A 200 1.49 -10.77 -13.40
N TRP A 201 1.53 -12.00 -13.92
CA TRP A 201 2.73 -12.73 -14.32
C TRP A 201 2.44 -13.43 -15.66
N PRO A 202 3.46 -13.79 -16.48
CA PRO A 202 3.25 -14.58 -17.67
C PRO A 202 2.31 -15.77 -17.44
N ARG A 203 1.26 -15.84 -18.27
CA ARG A 203 0.13 -16.76 -18.10
C ARG A 203 0.56 -18.22 -18.21
N ASP A 204 1.44 -18.50 -19.15
CA ASP A 204 2.09 -19.80 -19.36
C ASP A 204 2.78 -20.27 -18.07
N ALA A 205 3.58 -19.40 -17.44
CA ALA A 205 4.24 -19.72 -16.18
C ALA A 205 3.23 -19.94 -15.03
N GLN A 206 2.16 -19.13 -14.93
CA GLN A 206 1.13 -19.30 -13.88
C GLN A 206 0.34 -20.62 -14.00
N GLN A 207 0.30 -21.23 -15.19
CA GLN A 207 -0.41 -22.49 -15.46
C GLN A 207 0.45 -23.73 -15.18
N GLU A 208 1.75 -23.58 -14.94
CA GLU A 208 2.62 -24.69 -14.60
C GLU A 208 2.23 -25.29 -13.23
N SER A 209 2.20 -26.62 -13.13
CA SER A 209 1.79 -27.35 -11.91
C SER A 209 2.62 -27.00 -10.66
N GLY A 210 3.83 -26.47 -10.83
CA GLY A 210 4.74 -26.09 -9.74
C GLY A 210 4.69 -24.61 -9.36
N PHE A 211 3.93 -23.78 -10.07
CA PHE A 211 4.00 -22.33 -9.91
C PHE A 211 3.65 -21.87 -8.49
N TYR A 212 2.47 -22.27 -8.00
CA TYR A 212 1.93 -21.90 -6.69
C TYR A 212 2.47 -22.74 -5.52
N THR A 213 3.22 -23.81 -5.79
CA THR A 213 3.88 -24.64 -4.77
C THR A 213 5.33 -24.20 -4.50
N ASP A 214 5.86 -23.25 -5.26
CA ASP A 214 7.16 -22.63 -5.03
C ASP A 214 7.17 -21.85 -3.70
N GLN A 215 7.74 -22.48 -2.67
CA GLN A 215 7.79 -21.94 -1.31
C GLN A 215 8.73 -20.73 -1.18
N GLN A 216 9.58 -20.42 -2.17
CA GLN A 216 10.38 -19.20 -2.13
C GLN A 216 9.52 -17.95 -2.32
N VAL A 217 8.42 -18.10 -3.09
CA VAL A 217 7.43 -17.07 -3.42
C VAL A 217 6.19 -17.20 -2.53
N PHE A 218 5.59 -18.38 -2.53
CA PHE A 218 4.32 -18.71 -1.87
C PHE A 218 4.58 -19.33 -0.51
N ARG A 219 5.29 -18.60 0.36
CA ARG A 219 5.68 -19.09 1.69
C ARG A 219 4.44 -19.47 2.50
N PRO A 220 4.40 -20.68 3.10
CA PRO A 220 3.28 -21.10 3.93
C PRO A 220 3.18 -20.25 5.21
N ALA A 221 2.00 -20.25 5.82
CA ALA A 221 1.80 -19.65 7.13
C ALA A 221 2.64 -20.37 8.20
N PRO A 222 3.41 -19.65 9.04
CA PRO A 222 3.97 -20.25 10.25
C PRO A 222 2.83 -20.65 11.21
N ARG A 223 3.07 -21.64 12.08
CA ARG A 223 2.07 -22.08 13.08
C ARG A 223 1.61 -20.98 14.03
N THR A 224 2.44 -19.96 14.23
CA THR A 224 2.19 -18.80 15.09
C THR A 224 1.60 -17.61 14.34
N LEU A 225 1.17 -17.78 13.08
CA LEU A 225 0.62 -16.70 12.29
C LEU A 225 -0.64 -16.14 12.97
N VAL A 226 -0.60 -14.85 13.29
CA VAL A 226 -1.79 -14.03 13.50
C VAL A 226 -2.08 -13.37 12.15
N PRO A 227 -3.19 -13.73 11.45
CA PRO A 227 -3.52 -13.13 10.16
C PRO A 227 -3.76 -11.62 10.31
N ALA A 228 -3.43 -10.86 9.26
CA ALA A 228 -3.84 -9.45 9.20
C ALA A 228 -5.37 -9.36 9.20
N LEU A 229 -5.92 -8.33 9.85
CA LEU A 229 -7.36 -8.14 9.91
C LEU A 229 -7.92 -7.81 8.52
N VAL A 230 -9.07 -8.42 8.21
CA VAL A 230 -9.94 -7.97 7.13
C VAL A 230 -10.82 -6.87 7.69
N ASN A 231 -10.79 -5.68 7.09
CA ASN A 231 -11.51 -4.51 7.59
C ASN A 231 -12.70 -4.21 6.70
N ASP A 232 -13.88 -4.04 7.27
CA ASP A 232 -15.03 -3.51 6.52
C ASP A 232 -14.80 -2.03 6.22
N LEU A 233 -15.00 -1.61 4.97
CA LEU A 233 -14.86 -0.22 4.53
C LEU A 233 -16.21 0.41 4.23
#